data_AF-A0A7J8LPG5-F1
#
_entry.id   AF-A0A7J8LPG5-F1
#
_cell.length_a   1.000
_cell.length_b   1.000
_cell.length_c   1.000
_cell.angle_alpha   90.00
_cell.angle_beta   90.00
_cell.angle_gamma   90.00
#
_symmetry.space_group_name_H-M   'P 1'
#
loop_
_entity.id
_entity.type
_entity.pdbx_description
1 polymer ?
#
loop_
_entity_poly.entity_id
_entity_poly.type
_entity_poly.pdbx_seq_one_letter_code
_entity_poly.pdbx_strand_id
1 'polypeptide(L)'
;HQKPVITTLTRLFNETSQALGGARANPVKKREIEDNSKKIGALFAKLNSGDISKNASDKLIQLCQALDNNDFGTALQIQVLLTTSEWDECNFWLATLKRMIKTRQ
;
A
#
# COMPACT_ATOMS: atom_id res chain seq x y z
N HIS A 1 8.71 14.78 -5.25
CA HIS A 1 8.74 14.08 -3.94
C HIS A 1 8.01 12.73 -3.92
N GLN A 2 7.17 12.37 -4.90
CA GLN A 2 6.39 11.11 -4.87
C GLN A 2 7.06 9.87 -5.48
N LYS A 3 8.15 10.02 -6.24
CA LYS A 3 8.92 8.89 -6.80
C LYS A 3 9.30 7.80 -5.77
N PRO A 4 9.81 8.13 -4.56
CA PRO A 4 10.13 7.12 -3.56
C PRO A 4 8.91 6.29 -3.13
N VAL A 5 7.75 6.92 -2.95
CA VAL A 5 6.48 6.24 -2.60
C VAL A 5 6.11 5.17 -3.62
N ILE A 6 6.21 5.50 -4.91
CA ILE A 6 5.90 4.55 -5.98
C ILE A 6 6.85 3.35 -5.91
N THR A 7 8.15 3.59 -5.79
CA THR A 7 9.17 2.52 -5.68
C THR A 7 8.89 1.59 -4.49
N THR A 8 8.63 2.16 -3.31
CA THR A 8 8.34 1.37 -2.10
C THR A 8 7.07 0.53 -2.25
N LEU A 9 5.98 1.11 -2.75
CA LEU A 9 4.71 0.41 -2.93
C LEU A 9 4.79 -0.68 -4.00
N THR A 10 5.51 -0.43 -5.10
CA THR A 10 5.79 -1.46 -6.11
C THR A 10 6.60 -2.61 -5.53
N ARG A 11 7.62 -2.32 -4.71
CA ARG A 11 8.39 -3.35 -4.00
C ARG A 11 7.50 -4.16 -3.06
N LEU A 12 6.71 -3.50 -2.21
CA LEU A 12 5.77 -4.16 -1.29
C LEU A 12 4.83 -5.09 -2.06
N PHE A 13 4.23 -4.60 -3.15
CA PHE A 13 3.34 -5.42 -3.99
C PHE A 13 4.03 -6.67 -4.52
N ASN A 14 5.23 -6.53 -5.08
CA ASN A 14 5.97 -7.65 -5.64
C ASN A 14 6.30 -8.68 -4.56
N GLU A 15 6.76 -8.25 -3.40
CA GLU A 15 7.06 -9.12 -2.27
C GLU A 15 5.80 -9.81 -1.72
N THR A 16 4.70 -9.09 -1.55
CA THR A 16 3.41 -9.69 -1.15
C THR A 16 2.94 -10.70 -2.20
N SER A 17 3.03 -10.37 -3.49
CA SER A 17 2.63 -11.25 -4.58
C SER A 17 3.43 -12.56 -4.57
N GLN A 18 4.75 -12.47 -4.33
CA GLN A 18 5.60 -13.65 -4.14
C GLN A 18 5.21 -14.45 -2.90
N ALA A 19 4.95 -13.80 -1.76
CA ALA A 19 4.49 -14.47 -0.53
C ALA A 19 3.13 -15.17 -0.71
N LEU A 20 2.27 -14.66 -1.58
CA LEU A 20 0.99 -15.27 -1.97
C LEU A 20 1.17 -16.42 -3.00
N GLY A 21 2.40 -16.73 -3.41
CA GLY A 21 2.72 -17.84 -4.31
C GLY A 21 3.00 -17.42 -5.75
N GLY A 22 2.93 -16.13 -6.07
CA GLY A 22 3.27 -15.58 -7.38
C GLY A 22 2.59 -16.31 -8.53
N ALA A 23 3.37 -16.77 -9.51
CA ALA A 23 2.86 -17.53 -10.66
C ALA A 23 2.24 -18.90 -10.28
N ARG A 24 2.58 -19.44 -9.10
CA ARG A 24 2.06 -20.71 -8.57
C ARG A 24 0.93 -20.50 -7.55
N ALA A 25 0.45 -19.26 -7.39
CA ALA A 25 -0.64 -18.94 -6.49
C ALA A 25 -1.90 -19.73 -6.87
N ASN A 26 -2.61 -20.24 -5.86
CA ASN A 26 -3.92 -20.86 -6.07
C ASN A 26 -4.94 -19.81 -6.58
N PRO A 27 -6.09 -20.22 -7.13
CA PRO A 27 -7.06 -19.28 -7.72
C PRO A 27 -7.55 -18.18 -6.77
N VAL A 28 -7.64 -18.46 -5.46
CA VAL A 28 -8.06 -17.48 -4.44
C VAL A 28 -6.97 -16.42 -4.28
N LYS A 29 -5.73 -16.83 -4.03
CA LYS A 29 -4.58 -15.92 -3.88
C LYS A 29 -4.30 -15.14 -5.16
N LYS A 30 -4.51 -15.73 -6.34
CA LYS A 30 -4.38 -15.03 -7.63
C LYS A 30 -5.37 -13.88 -7.75
N ARG A 31 -6.64 -14.09 -7.35
CA ARG A 31 -7.64 -13.01 -7.27
C ARG A 31 -7.23 -11.91 -6.30
N GLU A 32 -6.62 -12.28 -5.17
CA GLU A 32 -6.10 -11.29 -4.21
C GLU A 32 -4.93 -10.48 -4.77
N ILE A 33 -4.01 -11.11 -5.50
CA ILE A 33 -2.91 -10.42 -6.19
C ILE A 33 -3.45 -9.42 -7.23
N GLU A 34 -4.47 -9.82 -8.01
CA GLU A 34 -5.13 -8.93 -8.98
C GLU A 34 -5.84 -7.75 -8.30
N ASP A 35 -6.55 -7.98 -7.19
CA ASP A 35 -7.17 -6.93 -6.37
C ASP A 35 -6.11 -5.96 -5.82
N ASN A 36 -5.01 -6.50 -5.30
CA ASN A 36 -3.88 -5.70 -4.81
C ASN A 36 -3.33 -4.79 -5.93
N SER A 37 -3.11 -5.36 -7.12
CA SER A 37 -2.59 -4.62 -8.26
C SER A 37 -3.53 -3.49 -8.68
N LYS A 38 -4.84 -3.74 -8.74
CA LYS A 38 -5.84 -2.73 -9.11
C LYS A 38 -5.87 -1.56 -8.13
N LYS A 39 -5.84 -1.85 -6.83
CA LYS A 39 -5.92 -0.81 -5.78
C LYS A 39 -4.66 0.03 -5.69
N ILE A 40 -3.49 -0.58 -5.81
CA ILE A 40 -2.21 0.16 -5.88
C ILE A 40 -2.15 0.99 -7.17
N GLY A 41 -2.59 0.44 -8.30
CA GLY A 41 -2.66 1.18 -9.56
C GLY A 41 -3.54 2.44 -9.46
N ALA A 42 -4.71 2.32 -8.81
CA ALA A 42 -5.58 3.46 -8.54
C ALA A 42 -4.94 4.50 -7.62
N LEU A 43 -4.19 4.06 -6.60
CA LEU A 43 -3.42 4.95 -5.74
C LEU A 43 -2.32 5.70 -6.52
N PHE A 44 -1.61 5.02 -7.42
CA PHE A 44 -0.62 5.67 -8.29
C PHE A 44 -1.26 6.71 -9.20
N ALA A 45 -2.43 6.43 -9.75
CA ALA A 45 -3.18 7.41 -10.54
C ALA A 45 -3.52 8.66 -9.72
N LYS A 46 -4.06 8.49 -8.50
CA LYS A 46 -4.37 9.59 -7.57
C LYS A 46 -3.15 10.40 -7.18
N LEU A 47 -2.02 9.74 -6.87
CA LEU A 47 -0.76 10.41 -6.55
C LEU A 47 -0.28 11.26 -7.73
N ASN A 48 -0.25 10.67 -8.93
CA ASN A 48 0.20 11.36 -10.15
C ASN A 48 -0.71 12.51 -10.56
N SER A 49 -2.02 12.41 -10.34
CA SER A 49 -2.97 13.49 -10.62
C SER A 49 -3.01 14.56 -9.52
N GLY A 50 -2.38 14.33 -8.37
CA GLY A 50 -2.50 15.18 -7.20
C GLY A 50 -3.88 15.14 -6.54
N ASP A 51 -4.69 14.11 -6.83
CA ASP A 51 -6.03 13.88 -6.24
C ASP A 51 -5.90 13.17 -4.88
N ILE A 52 -5.05 13.74 -4.03
CA ILE A 52 -4.79 13.31 -2.67
C ILE A 52 -4.47 14.54 -1.82
N SER A 53 -5.04 14.61 -0.62
CA SER A 53 -4.72 15.70 0.29
C SER A 53 -3.23 15.72 0.64
N LYS A 54 -2.69 16.91 0.95
CA LYS A 54 -1.29 17.05 1.41
C LYS A 54 -1.04 16.21 2.67
N ASN A 55 -2.02 16.16 3.58
CA ASN A 55 -1.94 15.38 4.81
C ASN A 55 -1.81 13.88 4.54
N ALA A 56 -2.65 13.32 3.65
CA ALA A 56 -2.55 11.91 3.28
C ALA A 56 -1.27 11.61 2.51
N SER A 57 -0.84 12.50 1.60
CA SER A 57 0.45 12.35 0.90
C SER A 57 1.62 12.31 1.88
N ASP A 58 1.67 13.21 2.86
CA ASP A 58 2.76 13.27 3.85
C ASP A 58 2.79 12.03 4.73
N LYS A 59 1.62 11.56 5.20
CA LYS A 59 1.50 10.29 5.95
C LYS A 59 1.86 9.08 5.09
N LEU A 60 1.50 9.07 3.81
CA LEU A 60 1.85 7.97 2.90
C LEU A 60 3.36 7.90 2.67
N ILE A 61 4.04 9.06 2.58
CA ILE A 61 5.51 9.13 2.52
C ILE A 61 6.12 8.53 3.79
N GLN A 62 5.63 8.89 4.98
CA GLN A 62 6.12 8.32 6.25
C GLN A 62 5.88 6.80 6.33
N LEU A 63 4.71 6.33 5.86
CA LEU A 63 4.41 4.91 5.79
C LEU A 63 5.40 4.18 4.87
N CYS A 64 5.71 4.74 3.70
CA CYS A 64 6.70 4.17 2.79
C CYS A 64 8.11 4.15 3.39
N GLN A 65 8.51 5.22 4.08
CA GLN A 65 9.80 5.25 4.79
C GLN A 65 9.90 4.15 5.85
N ALA A 66 8.84 3.91 6.62
CA ALA A 66 8.79 2.81 7.58
C ALA A 66 8.94 1.44 6.90
N LEU A 67 8.25 1.22 5.77
CA LEU A 67 8.39 0.00 4.97
C LEU A 67 9.79 -0.18 4.37
N ASP A 68 10.45 0.91 3.96
CA ASP A 68 11.84 0.87 3.49
C ASP A 68 12.82 0.45 4.58
N ASN A 69 12.52 0.78 5.83
CA ASN A 69 13.29 0.35 6.99
C ASN A 69 12.87 -1.03 7.55
N ASN A 70 11.92 -1.72 6.89
CA ASN A 70 11.26 -2.94 7.39
C ASN A 70 10.56 -2.76 8.76
N ASP A 71 10.21 -1.52 9.11
CA ASP A 71 9.44 -1.19 10.30
C ASP A 71 7.93 -1.33 10.02
N PHE A 72 7.48 -2.58 9.99
CA PHE A 72 6.07 -2.90 9.76
C PHE A 72 5.16 -2.42 10.90
N GLY A 73 5.70 -2.26 12.12
CA GLY A 73 4.95 -1.75 13.27
C GLY A 73 4.54 -0.30 13.08
N THR A 74 5.51 0.57 12.76
CA THR A 74 5.25 1.98 12.44
C THR A 74 4.41 2.13 11.18
N ALA A 75 4.66 1.32 10.14
CA ALA A 75 3.83 1.34 8.93
C ALA A 75 2.35 1.02 9.22
N LEU A 76 2.08 0.04 10.09
CA LEU A 76 0.72 -0.29 10.52
C LEU A 76 0.08 0.85 11.32
N GLN A 77 0.84 1.48 12.23
CA GLN A 77 0.35 2.58 13.03
C GLN A 77 -0.07 3.78 12.16
N ILE A 78 0.75 4.12 11.16
CA ILE A 78 0.44 5.20 10.21
C ILE A 78 -0.78 4.83 9.34
N GLN A 79 -0.89 3.56 8.91
CA GLN A 79 -2.05 3.06 8.18
C GLN A 79 -3.34 3.22 8.99
N VAL A 80 -3.31 2.93 10.30
CA VAL A 80 -4.45 3.11 11.20
C VAL A 80 -4.80 4.60 11.34
N LEU A 81 -3.81 5.46 11.49
CA LEU A 81 -3.98 6.92 11.52
C LEU A 81 -4.64 7.47 10.24
N LEU A 82 -4.25 6.97 9.08
CA LEU A 82 -4.90 7.32 7.81
C LEU A 82 -6.36 6.84 7.76
N THR A 83 -6.65 5.67 8.32
CA THR A 83 -8.00 5.11 8.37
C THR A 83 -8.93 5.93 9.28
N THR A 84 -8.41 6.57 10.31
CA THR A 84 -9.22 7.41 11.22
C THR A 84 -9.34 8.86 10.78
N SER A 85 -8.35 9.39 10.05
CA SER A 85 -8.29 10.82 9.70
C SER A 85 -8.79 11.12 8.29
N GLU A 86 -8.49 10.26 7.32
CA GLU A 86 -8.62 10.53 5.87
C GLU A 86 -9.41 9.40 5.18
N TRP A 87 -10.40 8.85 5.88
CA TRP A 87 -11.09 7.64 5.46
C TRP A 87 -11.74 7.78 4.08
N ASP A 88 -12.47 8.87 3.81
CA ASP A 88 -13.19 9.04 2.54
C ASP A 88 -12.28 9.01 1.30
N GLU A 89 -11.08 9.60 1.40
CA GLU A 89 -10.12 9.64 0.28
C GLU A 89 -9.21 8.39 0.21
N CYS A 90 -8.95 7.75 1.36
CA CYS A 90 -7.94 6.69 1.45
C CYS A 90 -8.52 5.27 1.58
N ASN A 91 -9.81 5.10 1.93
CA ASN A 91 -10.43 3.80 2.24
C ASN A 91 -10.26 2.75 1.13
N PHE A 92 -10.30 3.18 -0.14
CA PHE A 92 -10.22 2.28 -1.29
C PHE A 92 -8.92 1.45 -1.34
N TRP A 93 -7.78 2.05 -0.96
CA TRP A 93 -6.46 1.41 -1.03
C TRP A 93 -5.87 1.08 0.35
N LEU A 94 -6.32 1.74 1.43
CA LEU A 94 -5.82 1.52 2.79
C LEU A 94 -6.02 0.10 3.31
N ALA A 95 -7.21 -0.47 3.10
CA ALA A 95 -7.50 -1.83 3.56
C ALA A 95 -6.55 -2.85 2.93
N THR A 96 -6.23 -2.63 1.66
CA THR A 96 -5.29 -3.47 0.91
C THR A 96 -3.85 -3.25 1.36
N LEU A 97 -3.41 -2.01 1.61
CA LEU A 97 -2.11 -1.75 2.23
C LEU A 97 -1.95 -2.49 3.56
N LYS A 98 -2.94 -2.39 4.46
CA LYS A 98 -2.92 -3.10 5.74
C LYS A 98 -2.71 -4.60 5.56
N ARG A 99 -3.42 -5.22 4.60
CA ARG A 99 -3.28 -6.65 4.30
C ARG A 99 -1.87 -6.98 3.82
N MET A 100 -1.34 -6.21 2.86
CA MET A 100 -0.01 -6.44 2.30
C MET A 100 1.08 -6.33 3.37
N ILE A 101 1.00 -5.31 4.24
CA ILE A 101 1.94 -5.14 5.37
C ILE A 101 1.88 -6.35 6.30
N LYS A 102 0.66 -6.80 6.67
CA LYS A 102 0.48 -8.00 7.51
C LYS A 102 0.97 -9.30 6.87
N THR A 103 0.96 -9.40 5.55
CA THR A 103 1.53 -10.56 4.84
C THR A 103 3.05 -10.57 4.87
N ARG A 104 3.69 -9.42 5.15
CA ARG A 104 5.14 -9.26 5.24
C ARG A 104 5.69 -9.31 6.66
N GLN A 105 4.86 -8.97 7.66
CA GLN A 105 5.15 -9.16 9.08
C GLN A 105 5.25 -10.65 9.43
#